data_AF-A0A7W5Y6C8-F1
#
_entry.id   AF-A0A7W5Y6C8-F1
#
_cell.length_a   1.000
_cell.length_b   1.000
_cell.length_c   1.000
_cell.angle_alpha   90.00
_cell.angle_beta   90.00
_cell.angle_gamma   90.00
#
_symmetry.space_group_name_H-M   'P 1'
#
loop_
_entity.id
_entity.type
_entity.pdbx_description
1 polymer ?
#
loop_
_entity_poly.entity_id
_entity_poly.type
_entity_poly.pdbx_seq_one_letter_code
_entity_poly.pdbx_strand_id
1 'polypeptide(L)'
;MIGVITALPVESVALLHVLGEVRKVRAPAGDTNQYVRAELPCGPVVTTVLTTTGNSAAAHACAHLVRSFPGVETVIMCGIALGVPRPGDPERDVRLGDVVVGSAGVVHYSHVRVTDEGVRTRGATLVAAPRLLRGVNELRAASLRGRHPWRERASPPPSPLYARPPSERDWQVFHGRIGSGDELLRSARRRDELARREDLLAIEMEAAGVAVGAALDGRDCLAVRGVSDYGDAAKSDLWHPAASLAAAAYVRALLDVLPPSSSPASTQHRPLSLLDLVTAMERVSSLQTPQDRDEVLRLLGPPVEGLVKRDTRTRHALLSLASVCGTYPTGLADLLEVLERLEGPDSSPLRALAEAIEHYRP
;
A
#
# COMPACT_ATOMS: atom_id res chain seq x y z
N MET A 1 12.18 4.33 -0.80
CA MET A 1 12.26 3.23 -1.79
C MET A 1 10.83 2.85 -2.17
N ILE A 2 10.63 2.33 -3.37
CA ILE A 2 9.30 1.93 -3.87
C ILE A 2 9.33 0.44 -4.21
N GLY A 3 8.32 -0.29 -3.76
CA GLY A 3 8.09 -1.68 -4.16
C GLY A 3 7.22 -1.75 -5.42
N VAL A 4 7.51 -2.64 -6.37
CA VAL A 4 6.60 -2.93 -7.49
C VAL A 4 6.38 -4.44 -7.59
N ILE A 5 5.13 -4.86 -7.61
CA ILE A 5 4.73 -6.26 -7.70
C ILE A 5 4.02 -6.49 -9.03
N THR A 6 4.39 -7.56 -9.73
CA THR A 6 3.71 -8.05 -10.94
C THR A 6 3.22 -9.48 -10.70
N ALA A 7 2.09 -9.87 -11.28
CA ALA A 7 1.52 -11.20 -11.10
C ALA A 7 2.08 -12.22 -12.09
N LEU A 8 2.35 -11.81 -13.34
CA LEU A 8 2.72 -12.69 -14.44
C LEU A 8 4.13 -12.43 -14.98
N PRO A 9 4.81 -13.44 -15.57
CA PRO A 9 6.11 -13.23 -16.22
C PRO A 9 6.08 -12.18 -17.33
N VAL A 10 5.00 -12.12 -18.12
CA VAL A 10 4.83 -11.11 -19.19
C VAL A 10 4.76 -9.68 -18.65
N GLU A 11 4.16 -9.50 -17.47
CA GLU A 11 4.11 -8.21 -16.79
C GLU A 11 5.48 -7.82 -16.24
N SER A 12 6.20 -8.79 -15.66
CA SER A 12 7.56 -8.60 -15.14
C SER A 12 8.53 -8.19 -16.25
N VAL A 13 8.49 -8.86 -17.41
CA VAL A 13 9.31 -8.50 -18.57
C VAL A 13 9.03 -7.08 -19.05
N ALA A 14 7.75 -6.68 -19.14
CA ALA A 14 7.37 -5.30 -19.49
C ALA A 14 7.90 -4.29 -18.48
N LEU A 15 7.75 -4.55 -17.18
CA LEU A 15 8.22 -3.69 -16.12
C LEU A 15 9.75 -3.53 -16.14
N LEU A 16 10.48 -4.64 -16.22
CA LEU A 16 11.95 -4.60 -16.27
C LEU A 16 12.46 -3.86 -17.50
N HIS A 17 11.78 -4.01 -18.65
CA HIS A 17 12.12 -3.28 -19.87
C HIS A 17 12.05 -1.76 -19.68
N VAL A 18 10.96 -1.26 -19.08
CA VAL A 18 10.79 0.19 -18.89
C VAL A 18 11.62 0.75 -17.73
N LEU A 19 12.08 -0.10 -16.80
CA LEU A 19 12.99 0.31 -15.72
C LEU A 19 14.42 0.51 -16.24
N GLY A 20 14.84 -0.22 -17.27
CA GLY A 20 16.16 -0.11 -17.88
C GLY A 20 17.20 -0.98 -17.15
N GLU A 21 18.27 -0.37 -16.65
CA GLU A 21 19.31 -1.11 -15.94
C GLU A 21 18.83 -1.61 -14.58
N VAL A 22 18.97 -2.93 -14.39
CA VAL A 22 18.49 -3.62 -13.19
C VAL A 22 19.51 -4.65 -12.70
N ARG A 23 19.48 -4.93 -11.39
CA ARG A 23 20.31 -5.98 -10.77
C ARG A 23 19.49 -6.91 -9.90
N LYS A 24 19.81 -8.20 -9.92
CA LYS A 24 19.22 -9.16 -8.99
C LYS A 24 19.66 -8.84 -7.56
N VAL A 25 18.75 -8.97 -6.61
CA VAL A 25 19.00 -8.80 -5.18
C VAL A 25 18.65 -10.08 -4.46
N ARG A 26 19.55 -10.54 -3.59
CA ARG A 26 19.33 -11.73 -2.78
C ARG A 26 18.28 -11.44 -1.72
N ALA A 27 17.23 -12.26 -1.68
CA ALA A 27 16.25 -12.21 -0.61
C ALA A 27 16.88 -12.60 0.73
N PRO A 28 16.49 -11.96 1.85
CA PRO A 28 16.89 -12.37 3.19
C PRO A 28 16.45 -13.81 3.51
N ALA A 29 17.06 -14.41 4.54
CA ALA A 29 16.66 -15.74 5.00
C ALA A 29 15.18 -15.75 5.41
N GLY A 30 14.43 -16.76 4.97
CA GLY A 30 12.99 -16.89 5.23
C GLY A 30 12.09 -16.14 4.25
N ASP A 31 12.65 -15.37 3.31
CA ASP A 31 11.89 -14.79 2.21
C ASP A 31 12.01 -15.65 0.94
N THR A 32 10.88 -16.06 0.39
CA THR A 32 10.78 -16.93 -0.79
C THR A 32 10.66 -16.17 -2.10
N ASN A 33 10.53 -14.84 -2.06
CA ASN A 33 10.48 -14.01 -3.26
C ASN A 33 11.85 -13.90 -3.94
N GLN A 34 11.84 -13.55 -5.23
CA GLN A 34 13.03 -13.16 -5.96
C GLN A 34 12.94 -11.69 -6.33
N TYR A 35 13.98 -10.93 -6.00
CA TYR A 35 13.97 -9.49 -6.18
C TYR A 35 14.92 -9.03 -7.27
N VAL A 36 14.47 -8.00 -7.96
CA VAL A 36 15.28 -7.19 -8.87
C VAL A 36 15.21 -5.74 -8.40
N ARG A 37 16.30 -4.99 -8.54
CA ARG A 37 16.39 -3.60 -8.12
C ARG A 37 16.86 -2.71 -9.27
N ALA A 38 16.20 -1.56 -9.43
CA ALA A 38 16.59 -0.46 -10.29
C ALA A 38 16.94 0.79 -9.44
N GLU A 39 17.84 1.62 -9.93
CA GLU A 39 18.04 2.98 -9.39
C GLU A 39 17.37 3.98 -10.33
N LEU A 40 16.42 4.75 -9.81
CA LEU A 40 15.71 5.79 -10.55
C LEU A 40 15.82 7.14 -9.84
N PRO A 41 15.48 8.26 -10.51
CA PRO A 41 15.47 9.59 -9.87
C PRO A 41 14.60 9.67 -8.60
N CYS A 42 13.50 8.91 -8.53
CA CYS A 42 12.67 8.81 -7.32
C CYS A 42 13.31 7.99 -6.17
N GLY A 43 14.53 7.48 -6.37
CA GLY A 43 15.24 6.58 -5.48
C GLY A 43 15.11 5.11 -5.90
N PRO A 44 15.54 4.18 -5.02
CA PRO A 44 15.57 2.76 -5.34
C PRO A 44 14.17 2.20 -5.58
N VAL A 45 14.03 1.37 -6.61
CA VAL A 45 12.83 0.60 -6.92
C VAL A 45 13.16 -0.89 -6.82
N VAL A 46 12.44 -1.62 -5.98
CA VAL A 46 12.60 -3.06 -5.81
C VAL A 46 11.36 -3.76 -6.34
N THR A 47 11.56 -4.77 -7.18
CA THR A 47 10.47 -5.48 -7.86
C THR A 47 10.49 -6.96 -7.55
N THR A 48 9.32 -7.57 -7.48
CA THR A 48 9.15 -9.04 -7.43
C THR A 48 8.00 -9.46 -8.34
N VAL A 49 8.04 -10.71 -8.80
CA VAL A 49 6.94 -11.35 -9.52
C VAL A 49 6.31 -12.42 -8.62
N LEU A 50 4.99 -12.53 -8.64
CA LEU A 50 4.29 -13.54 -7.86
C LEU A 50 4.60 -14.96 -8.36
N THR A 51 4.55 -15.93 -7.45
CA THR A 51 4.67 -17.35 -7.77
C THR A 51 3.36 -17.94 -8.29
N THR A 52 2.23 -17.46 -7.75
CA THR A 52 0.88 -17.78 -8.21
C THR A 52 0.02 -16.53 -8.16
N THR A 53 -1.04 -16.49 -8.97
CA THR A 53 -2.01 -15.39 -8.98
C THR A 53 -2.96 -15.45 -7.79
N GLY A 54 -3.75 -14.39 -7.59
CA GLY A 54 -4.74 -14.31 -6.52
C GLY A 54 -4.28 -13.54 -5.27
N ASN A 55 -5.24 -13.12 -4.45
CA ASN A 55 -5.01 -12.17 -3.37
C ASN A 55 -4.13 -12.73 -2.25
N SER A 56 -4.23 -14.03 -1.94
CA SER A 56 -3.40 -14.65 -0.88
C SER A 56 -1.91 -14.64 -1.23
N ALA A 57 -1.58 -15.01 -2.47
CA ALA A 57 -0.20 -15.00 -2.96
C ALA A 57 0.35 -13.57 -3.04
N ALA A 58 -0.47 -12.63 -3.50
CA ALA A 58 -0.14 -11.21 -3.56
C ALA A 58 0.13 -10.62 -2.16
N ALA A 59 -0.70 -10.93 -1.17
CA ALA A 59 -0.52 -10.49 0.21
C ALA A 59 0.77 -11.07 0.82
N HIS A 60 1.02 -12.36 0.62
CA HIS A 60 2.24 -13.03 1.09
C HIS A 60 3.49 -12.40 0.49
N ALA A 61 3.53 -12.24 -0.83
CA ALA A 61 4.68 -11.62 -1.51
C ALA A 61 4.89 -10.16 -1.06
N CYS A 62 3.81 -9.40 -0.87
CA CYS A 62 3.89 -8.03 -0.40
C CYS A 62 4.44 -7.94 1.03
N ALA A 63 3.96 -8.78 1.96
CA ALA A 63 4.44 -8.81 3.33
C ALA A 63 5.94 -9.13 3.41
N HIS A 64 6.42 -10.07 2.59
CA HIS A 64 7.85 -10.34 2.47
C HIS A 64 8.63 -9.14 1.91
N LEU A 65 8.14 -8.51 0.84
CA LEU A 65 8.79 -7.36 0.23
C LEU A 65 8.97 -6.20 1.22
N VAL A 66 7.92 -5.82 1.95
CA VAL A 66 7.98 -4.67 2.87
C VAL A 66 8.84 -4.97 4.11
N ARG A 67 8.90 -6.23 4.56
CA ARG A 67 9.76 -6.66 5.68
C ARG A 67 11.22 -6.76 5.28
N SER A 68 11.50 -7.33 4.11
CA SER A 68 12.86 -7.51 3.61
C SER A 68 13.48 -6.21 3.11
N PHE A 69 12.66 -5.22 2.77
CA PHE A 69 13.09 -3.89 2.39
C PHE A 69 12.37 -2.81 3.22
N PRO A 70 12.78 -2.57 4.48
CA PRO A 70 12.09 -1.64 5.40
C PRO A 70 11.99 -0.19 4.88
N GLY A 71 12.85 0.20 3.94
CA GLY A 71 12.82 1.50 3.27
C GLY A 71 11.72 1.65 2.21
N VAL A 72 10.97 0.59 1.90
CA VAL A 72 9.81 0.63 0.99
C VAL A 72 8.66 1.34 1.67
N GLU A 73 8.35 2.57 1.26
CA GLU A 73 7.25 3.36 1.84
C GLU A 73 5.90 3.04 1.17
N THR A 74 5.95 2.72 -0.12
CA THR A 74 4.76 2.51 -0.95
C THR A 74 4.98 1.35 -1.92
N VAL A 75 3.91 0.61 -2.21
CA VAL A 75 3.93 -0.54 -3.14
C VAL A 75 3.01 -0.30 -4.33
N ILE A 76 3.51 -0.48 -5.55
CA ILE A 76 2.71 -0.41 -6.78
C ILE A 76 2.40 -1.84 -7.22
N MET A 77 1.12 -2.18 -7.35
CA MET A 77 0.69 -3.38 -8.07
C MET A 77 0.56 -3.04 -9.55
N CYS A 78 1.48 -3.55 -10.37
CA CYS A 78 1.52 -3.34 -11.81
C CYS A 78 1.15 -4.63 -12.53
N GLY A 79 0.26 -4.56 -13.50
CA GLY A 79 -0.06 -5.72 -14.32
C GLY A 79 -1.21 -5.48 -15.26
N ILE A 80 -1.91 -6.55 -15.64
CA ILE A 80 -3.08 -6.48 -16.50
C ILE A 80 -4.37 -6.67 -15.72
N ALA A 81 -5.48 -6.29 -16.33
CA ALA A 81 -6.83 -6.48 -15.82
C ALA A 81 -7.81 -6.60 -16.99
N LEU A 82 -9.02 -7.06 -16.69
CA LEU A 82 -10.13 -6.86 -17.62
C LEU A 82 -10.66 -5.43 -17.50
N GLY A 83 -11.08 -4.87 -18.62
CA GLY A 83 -11.69 -3.54 -18.70
C GLY A 83 -13.21 -3.59 -18.67
N VAL A 84 -13.84 -2.51 -18.21
CA VAL A 84 -15.30 -2.33 -18.23
C VAL A 84 -15.65 -1.35 -19.36
N PRO A 85 -16.10 -1.83 -20.54
CA PRO A 85 -16.47 -0.96 -21.64
C PRO A 85 -17.77 -0.21 -21.32
N ARG A 86 -17.86 1.04 -21.75
CA ARG A 86 -19.06 1.90 -21.60
C ARG A 86 -19.28 2.70 -22.87
N PRO A 87 -19.73 2.04 -23.96
CA PRO A 87 -19.94 2.73 -25.23
C PRO A 87 -20.87 3.93 -25.08
N GLY A 88 -20.45 5.09 -25.62
CA GLY A 88 -21.18 6.35 -25.50
C GLY A 88 -20.78 7.22 -24.31
N ASP A 89 -19.90 6.75 -23.43
CA ASP A 89 -19.30 7.52 -22.34
C ASP A 89 -17.77 7.57 -22.52
N PRO A 90 -17.22 8.52 -23.30
CA PRO A 90 -15.78 8.57 -23.60
C PRO A 90 -14.87 8.65 -22.37
N GLU A 91 -15.37 9.20 -21.26
CA GLU A 91 -14.60 9.34 -20.02
C GLU A 91 -14.51 8.03 -19.22
N ARG A 92 -15.37 7.06 -19.53
CA ARG A 92 -15.44 5.78 -18.81
C ARG A 92 -15.42 4.56 -19.74
N ASP A 93 -15.28 4.74 -21.05
CA ASP A 93 -15.22 3.68 -22.05
C ASP A 93 -13.82 3.05 -22.15
N VAL A 94 -13.54 2.15 -21.20
CA VAL A 94 -12.28 1.41 -21.10
C VAL A 94 -12.19 0.32 -22.18
N ARG A 95 -11.12 0.34 -22.98
CA ARG A 95 -10.86 -0.58 -24.10
C ARG A 95 -9.50 -1.25 -24.00
N LEU A 96 -9.30 -2.28 -24.83
CA LEU A 96 -8.04 -3.02 -24.92
C LEU A 96 -6.84 -2.10 -25.16
N GLY A 97 -5.78 -2.32 -24.37
CA GLY A 97 -4.55 -1.54 -24.37
C GLY A 97 -4.60 -0.25 -23.54
N ASP A 98 -5.78 0.19 -23.07
CA ASP A 98 -5.87 1.30 -22.12
C ASP A 98 -5.23 0.95 -20.78
N VAL A 99 -4.96 1.97 -19.96
CA VAL A 99 -4.47 1.82 -18.59
C VAL A 99 -5.52 2.36 -17.63
N VAL A 100 -5.83 1.60 -16.59
CA VAL A 100 -6.66 2.02 -15.47
C VAL A 100 -5.78 2.18 -14.23
N VAL A 101 -5.85 3.36 -13.63
CA VAL A 101 -5.14 3.71 -12.40
C VAL A 101 -6.14 3.72 -11.25
N GLY A 102 -5.87 2.93 -10.22
CA GLY A 102 -6.69 2.80 -9.01
C GLY A 102 -6.64 4.02 -8.09
N SER A 103 -6.74 5.23 -8.63
CA SER A 103 -6.64 6.49 -7.88
C SER A 103 -7.81 6.74 -6.93
N ALA A 104 -8.97 6.11 -7.17
CA ALA A 104 -10.08 6.11 -6.22
C ALA A 104 -10.07 4.86 -5.31
N GLY A 105 -8.98 4.08 -5.36
CA GLY A 105 -8.72 2.92 -4.52
C GLY A 105 -9.11 1.58 -5.15
N VAL A 106 -8.84 0.52 -4.37
CA VAL A 106 -9.12 -0.87 -4.71
C VAL A 106 -10.29 -1.38 -3.88
N VAL A 107 -11.24 -2.06 -4.52
CA VAL A 107 -12.40 -2.68 -3.89
C VAL A 107 -12.20 -4.19 -3.85
N HIS A 108 -12.10 -4.78 -2.65
CA HIS A 108 -12.02 -6.24 -2.50
C HIS A 108 -13.41 -6.88 -2.65
N TYR A 109 -13.87 -7.07 -3.87
CA TYR A 109 -15.27 -7.43 -4.13
C TYR A 109 -15.64 -8.86 -3.70
N SER A 110 -14.67 -9.76 -3.56
CA SER A 110 -14.87 -11.12 -3.04
C SER A 110 -14.98 -11.16 -1.51
N HIS A 111 -14.56 -10.10 -0.81
CA HIS A 111 -14.74 -10.02 0.63
C HIS A 111 -16.17 -9.57 0.95
N VAL A 112 -17.09 -10.53 1.06
CA VAL A 112 -18.53 -10.26 1.15
C VAL A 112 -19.13 -10.71 2.47
N ARG A 113 -20.22 -10.05 2.87
CA ARG A 113 -21.20 -10.55 3.82
C ARG A 113 -22.34 -11.19 3.01
N VAL A 114 -22.65 -12.44 3.32
CA VAL A 114 -23.78 -13.19 2.74
C VAL A 114 -24.86 -13.30 3.80
N THR A 115 -26.08 -12.89 3.46
CA THR A 115 -27.30 -13.02 4.27
C THR A 115 -28.43 -13.57 3.42
N ASP A 116 -29.55 -13.93 4.04
CA ASP A 116 -30.77 -14.34 3.32
C ASP A 116 -31.32 -13.24 2.40
N GLU A 117 -30.97 -11.98 2.68
CA GLU A 117 -31.34 -10.79 1.92
C GLU A 117 -30.38 -10.52 0.73
N GLY A 118 -29.28 -11.25 0.64
CA GLY A 118 -28.33 -11.21 -0.48
C GLY A 118 -26.87 -11.05 -0.07
N VAL A 119 -26.04 -10.69 -1.05
CA VAL A 119 -24.58 -10.58 -0.92
C VAL A 119 -24.17 -9.11 -1.02
N ARG A 120 -23.42 -8.62 -0.02
CA ARG A 120 -22.86 -7.26 -0.02
C ARG A 120 -21.38 -7.29 0.27
N THR A 121 -20.60 -6.45 -0.41
CA THR A 121 -19.17 -6.29 -0.11
C THR A 121 -18.97 -5.75 1.31
N ARG A 122 -17.94 -6.26 1.99
CA ARG A 122 -17.55 -5.94 3.36
C ARG A 122 -16.20 -5.21 3.32
N GLY A 123 -16.02 -4.27 4.23
CA GLY A 123 -14.78 -3.50 4.36
C GLY A 123 -14.80 -2.19 3.59
N ALA A 124 -13.77 -1.38 3.80
CA ALA A 124 -13.59 -0.10 3.12
C ALA A 124 -12.80 -0.28 1.82
N THR A 125 -12.98 0.66 0.89
CA THR A 125 -12.09 0.80 -0.27
C THR A 125 -10.67 1.11 0.21
N LEU A 126 -9.70 0.37 -0.32
CA LEU A 126 -8.29 0.55 0.01
C LEU A 126 -7.74 1.71 -0.82
N VAL A 127 -7.53 2.86 -0.18
CA VAL A 127 -7.18 4.12 -0.84
C VAL A 127 -5.69 4.15 -1.20
N ALA A 128 -5.36 4.84 -2.30
CA ALA A 128 -3.99 4.96 -2.76
C ALA A 128 -3.15 5.94 -1.92
N ALA A 129 -1.83 5.70 -1.89
CA ALA A 129 -0.86 6.53 -1.17
C ALA A 129 -0.93 8.02 -1.56
N PRO A 130 -0.92 8.98 -0.62
CA PRO A 130 -0.86 10.41 -0.94
C PRO A 130 0.33 10.79 -1.83
N ARG A 131 1.49 10.15 -1.59
CA ARG A 131 2.71 10.33 -2.40
C ARG A 131 2.49 9.92 -3.86
N LEU A 132 1.91 8.73 -4.07
CA LEU A 132 1.63 8.22 -5.43
C LEU A 132 0.52 9.03 -6.10
N LEU A 133 -0.51 9.44 -5.35
CA LEU A 133 -1.59 10.29 -5.86
C LEU A 133 -1.10 11.66 -6.32
N ARG A 134 -0.09 12.25 -5.67
CA ARG A 134 0.55 13.48 -6.16
C ARG A 134 1.17 13.27 -7.54
N GLY A 135 1.95 12.21 -7.73
CA GLY A 135 2.52 11.87 -9.04
C GLY A 135 1.46 11.57 -10.10
N VAL A 136 0.36 10.89 -9.72
CA VAL A 136 -0.79 10.67 -10.62
C VAL A 136 -1.41 12.01 -11.04
N ASN A 137 -1.59 12.95 -10.13
CA ASN A 137 -2.14 14.28 -10.44
C ASN A 137 -1.20 15.09 -11.34
N GLU A 138 0.11 14.97 -11.16
CA GLU A 138 1.10 15.60 -12.04
C GLU A 138 1.04 15.04 -13.47
N LEU A 139 0.92 13.72 -13.62
CA LEU A 139 0.71 13.07 -14.92
C LEU A 139 -0.61 13.47 -15.58
N ARG A 140 -1.70 13.59 -14.81
CA ARG A 140 -2.97 14.15 -15.32
C ARG A 140 -2.81 15.58 -15.80
N ALA A 141 -2.14 16.42 -15.01
CA ALA A 141 -1.89 17.81 -15.38
C ALA A 141 -0.98 17.92 -16.62
N ALA A 142 -0.06 16.98 -16.83
CA ALA A 142 0.72 16.88 -18.06
C ALA A 142 -0.16 16.50 -19.27
N SER A 143 -1.06 15.52 -19.08
CA SER A 143 -2.02 15.07 -20.10
C SER A 143 -2.93 16.20 -20.58
N LEU A 144 -3.44 17.02 -19.67
CA LEU A 144 -4.26 18.20 -19.99
C LEU A 144 -3.49 19.26 -20.80
N ARG A 145 -2.15 19.22 -20.77
CA ARG A 145 -1.27 20.07 -21.59
C ARG A 145 -0.80 19.36 -22.87
N GLY A 146 -1.40 18.24 -23.23
CA GLY A 146 -1.03 17.44 -24.41
C GLY A 146 0.29 16.68 -24.28
N ARG A 147 0.82 16.52 -23.06
CA ARG A 147 2.03 15.73 -22.80
C ARG A 147 1.68 14.37 -22.22
N HIS A 148 2.19 13.31 -22.82
CA HIS A 148 1.92 11.94 -22.39
C HIS A 148 3.25 11.17 -22.20
N PRO A 149 3.99 11.41 -21.10
CA PRO A 149 5.34 10.88 -20.91
C PRO A 149 5.42 9.35 -20.97
N TRP A 150 4.34 8.66 -20.59
CA TRP A 150 4.23 7.21 -20.69
C TRP A 150 4.27 6.69 -22.13
N ARG A 151 3.85 7.48 -23.14
CA ARG A 151 3.89 7.04 -24.54
C ARG A 151 5.32 6.86 -25.03
N GLU A 152 6.23 7.75 -24.59
CA GLU A 152 7.66 7.67 -24.91
C GLU A 152 8.31 6.40 -24.33
N ARG A 153 7.71 5.82 -23.28
CA ARG A 153 8.17 4.61 -22.59
C ARG A 153 7.47 3.34 -23.03
N ALA A 154 6.50 3.43 -23.95
CA ALA A 154 5.74 2.30 -24.46
C ALA A 154 6.41 1.64 -25.69
N SER A 155 7.73 1.82 -25.85
CA SER A 155 8.49 1.07 -26.84
C SER A 155 8.53 -0.41 -26.42
N PRO A 156 8.22 -1.36 -27.31
CA PRO A 156 8.21 -2.76 -26.93
C PRO A 156 9.65 -3.27 -26.71
N PRO A 157 9.85 -4.23 -25.77
CA PRO A 157 11.09 -5.01 -25.75
C PRO A 157 11.28 -5.71 -27.11
N PRO A 158 12.48 -6.25 -27.41
CA PRO A 158 12.80 -6.86 -28.72
C PRO A 158 11.96 -8.10 -29.11
N SER A 159 10.91 -8.43 -28.36
CA SER A 159 9.96 -9.49 -28.67
C SER A 159 8.73 -8.92 -29.38
N PRO A 160 8.35 -9.45 -30.56
CA PRO A 160 7.18 -8.98 -31.32
C PRO A 160 5.86 -9.22 -30.59
N LEU A 161 5.82 -10.07 -29.56
CA LEU A 161 4.63 -10.30 -28.74
C LEU A 161 4.12 -9.01 -28.09
N TYR A 162 5.00 -8.05 -27.80
CA TYR A 162 4.66 -6.77 -27.18
C TYR A 162 4.22 -5.70 -28.18
N ALA A 163 4.20 -6.00 -29.47
CA ALA A 163 3.60 -5.12 -30.45
C ALA A 163 2.11 -4.95 -30.16
N ARG A 164 1.65 -3.70 -30.14
CA ARG A 164 0.23 -3.40 -29.95
C ARG A 164 -0.56 -3.91 -31.17
N PRO A 165 -1.64 -4.69 -30.97
CA PRO A 165 -2.53 -5.06 -32.07
C PRO A 165 -3.15 -3.81 -32.74
N PRO A 166 -3.49 -3.86 -34.04
CA PRO A 166 -4.12 -2.75 -34.73
C PRO A 166 -5.39 -2.27 -34.00
N SER A 167 -5.51 -0.95 -33.82
CA SER A 167 -6.64 -0.33 -33.13
C SER A 167 -6.97 1.02 -33.76
N GLU A 168 -8.25 1.37 -33.81
CA GLU A 168 -8.75 2.62 -34.39
C GLU A 168 -8.45 3.86 -33.54
N ARG A 169 -8.15 3.68 -32.25
CA ARG A 169 -7.79 4.78 -31.35
C ARG A 169 -6.53 4.48 -30.57
N ASP A 170 -5.89 5.54 -30.11
CA ASP A 170 -4.81 5.40 -29.15
C ASP A 170 -5.29 4.93 -27.77
N TRP A 171 -4.38 4.28 -27.05
CA TRP A 171 -4.64 3.90 -25.66
C TRP A 171 -4.72 5.15 -24.79
N GLN A 172 -5.59 5.09 -23.80
CA GLN A 172 -5.89 6.18 -22.87
C GLN A 172 -5.60 5.74 -21.43
N VAL A 173 -5.52 6.73 -20.53
CA VAL A 173 -5.35 6.50 -19.10
C VAL A 173 -6.64 6.91 -18.40
N PHE A 174 -7.26 5.94 -17.73
CA PHE A 174 -8.46 6.11 -16.93
C PHE A 174 -8.13 6.08 -15.46
N HIS A 175 -8.94 6.77 -14.67
CA HIS A 175 -8.71 6.97 -13.26
C HIS A 175 -9.98 6.68 -12.47
N GLY A 176 -9.91 5.73 -11.54
CA GLY A 176 -11.10 5.33 -10.79
C GLY A 176 -10.82 4.19 -9.83
N ARG A 177 -11.85 3.36 -9.62
CA ARG A 177 -11.78 2.17 -8.77
C ARG A 177 -11.42 0.95 -9.58
N ILE A 178 -10.62 0.08 -8.98
CA ILE A 178 -10.29 -1.24 -9.51
C ILE A 178 -10.88 -2.28 -8.55
N GLY A 179 -11.61 -3.25 -9.09
CA GLY A 179 -12.10 -4.39 -8.32
C GLY A 179 -11.05 -5.48 -8.24
N SER A 180 -10.87 -6.04 -7.05
CA SER A 180 -9.97 -7.16 -6.80
C SER A 180 -10.71 -8.31 -6.13
N GLY A 181 -10.52 -9.53 -6.63
CA GLY A 181 -11.16 -10.72 -6.07
C GLY A 181 -10.63 -12.00 -6.69
N ASP A 182 -10.98 -13.15 -6.12
CA ASP A 182 -10.38 -14.44 -6.52
C ASP A 182 -11.14 -15.13 -7.66
N GLU A 183 -12.13 -14.47 -8.26
CA GLU A 183 -12.94 -14.99 -9.36
C GLU A 183 -12.31 -14.65 -10.72
N LEU A 184 -12.01 -15.66 -11.55
CA LEU A 184 -11.70 -15.46 -12.96
C LEU A 184 -12.99 -15.22 -13.76
N LEU A 185 -13.27 -13.96 -14.07
CA LEU A 185 -14.50 -13.59 -14.79
C LEU A 185 -14.45 -13.96 -16.28
N ARG A 186 -15.46 -14.72 -16.72
CA ARG A 186 -15.79 -15.02 -18.13
C ARG A 186 -17.29 -14.78 -18.42
N SER A 187 -17.84 -13.73 -17.85
CA SER A 187 -19.25 -13.35 -17.98
C SER A 187 -19.38 -11.82 -18.01
N ALA A 188 -19.69 -11.27 -19.18
CA ALA A 188 -19.96 -9.84 -19.37
C ALA A 188 -21.07 -9.36 -18.42
N ARG A 189 -22.13 -10.15 -18.25
CA ARG A 189 -23.22 -9.84 -17.32
C ARG A 189 -22.72 -9.68 -15.88
N ARG A 190 -21.90 -10.63 -15.40
CA ARG A 190 -21.36 -10.58 -14.02
C ARG A 190 -20.39 -9.42 -13.85
N ARG A 191 -19.52 -9.18 -14.84
CA ARG A 191 -18.65 -8.00 -14.88
C ARG A 191 -19.45 -6.71 -14.77
N ASP A 192 -20.46 -6.53 -15.61
CA ASP A 192 -21.24 -5.28 -15.67
C ASP A 192 -22.10 -5.07 -14.42
N GLU A 193 -22.58 -6.13 -13.79
CA GLU A 193 -23.24 -6.07 -12.49
C GLU A 193 -22.27 -5.60 -11.40
N LEU A 194 -21.11 -6.23 -11.30
CA LEU A 194 -20.09 -5.90 -10.31
C LEU A 194 -19.55 -4.48 -10.51
N ALA A 195 -19.28 -4.10 -11.77
CA ALA A 195 -18.81 -2.77 -12.12
C ALA A 195 -19.83 -1.67 -11.84
N ARG A 196 -21.12 -1.91 -12.05
CA ARG A 196 -22.17 -0.95 -11.66
C ARG A 196 -22.31 -0.83 -10.15
N ARG A 197 -22.27 -1.96 -9.44
CA ARG A 197 -22.45 -1.98 -7.99
C ARG A 197 -21.35 -1.22 -7.25
N GLU A 198 -20.09 -1.40 -7.67
CA GLU A 198 -18.92 -0.85 -6.97
C GLU A 198 -18.28 0.36 -7.67
N ASP A 199 -18.86 0.80 -8.81
CA ASP A 199 -18.34 1.82 -9.73
C ASP A 199 -16.91 1.53 -10.23
N LEU A 200 -16.71 0.35 -10.83
CA LEU A 200 -15.40 -0.13 -11.28
C LEU A 200 -15.14 0.21 -12.75
N LEU A 201 -13.87 0.46 -13.05
CA LEU A 201 -13.35 0.62 -14.41
C LEU A 201 -12.57 -0.60 -14.91
N ALA A 202 -12.00 -1.37 -13.98
CA ALA A 202 -11.27 -2.60 -14.26
C ALA A 202 -11.42 -3.60 -13.11
N ILE A 203 -11.19 -4.89 -13.41
CA ILE A 203 -11.29 -5.99 -12.44
C ILE A 203 -10.09 -6.93 -12.60
N GLU A 204 -9.48 -7.33 -11.48
CA GLU A 204 -8.28 -8.16 -11.41
C GLU A 204 -8.26 -8.99 -10.12
N MET A 205 -7.15 -9.66 -9.80
CA MET A 205 -7.12 -10.69 -8.76
C MET A 205 -6.05 -10.52 -7.66
N GLU A 206 -5.27 -9.44 -7.63
CA GLU A 206 -4.13 -9.33 -6.70
C GLU A 206 -4.06 -8.03 -5.89
N ALA A 207 -4.66 -6.95 -6.39
CA ALA A 207 -4.45 -5.62 -5.84
C ALA A 207 -4.98 -5.49 -4.40
N ALA A 208 -6.07 -6.18 -4.03
CA ALA A 208 -6.53 -6.19 -2.65
C ALA A 208 -5.54 -6.91 -1.73
N GLY A 209 -4.96 -8.02 -2.18
CA GLY A 209 -3.91 -8.73 -1.45
C GLY A 209 -2.68 -7.85 -1.20
N VAL A 210 -2.16 -7.19 -2.24
CA VAL A 210 -1.04 -6.24 -2.10
C VAL A 210 -1.41 -5.08 -1.17
N ALA A 211 -2.61 -4.50 -1.35
CA ALA A 211 -3.06 -3.38 -0.55
C ALA A 211 -3.17 -3.71 0.94
N VAL A 212 -3.74 -4.88 1.27
CA VAL A 212 -3.82 -5.36 2.66
C VAL A 212 -2.42 -5.69 3.19
N GLY A 213 -1.60 -6.40 2.42
CA GLY A 213 -0.24 -6.76 2.81
C GLY A 213 0.65 -5.54 3.09
N ALA A 214 0.51 -4.47 2.31
CA ALA A 214 1.20 -3.20 2.55
C ALA A 214 0.65 -2.49 3.79
N ALA A 215 -0.68 -2.35 3.90
CA ALA A 215 -1.31 -1.57 4.96
C ALA A 215 -1.05 -2.14 6.37
N LEU A 216 -0.97 -3.46 6.52
CA LEU A 216 -0.67 -4.11 7.80
C LEU A 216 0.74 -3.80 8.31
N ASP A 217 1.68 -3.44 7.44
CA ASP A 217 3.03 -2.98 7.78
C ASP A 217 3.17 -1.44 7.66
N GLY A 218 2.04 -0.72 7.67
CA GLY A 218 1.98 0.74 7.63
C GLY A 218 2.42 1.35 6.30
N ARG A 219 2.33 0.59 5.20
CA ARG A 219 2.71 1.03 3.85
C ARG A 219 1.49 1.23 2.98
N ASP A 220 1.56 2.21 2.10
CA ASP A 220 0.47 2.48 1.18
C ASP A 220 0.66 1.73 -0.15
N CYS A 221 -0.40 1.65 -0.96
CA CYS A 221 -0.33 1.02 -2.28
C CYS A 221 -0.94 1.86 -3.41
N LEU A 222 -0.72 1.46 -4.66
CA LEU A 222 -1.47 1.90 -5.83
C LEU A 222 -1.56 0.75 -6.83
N ALA A 223 -2.73 0.52 -7.41
CA ALA A 223 -2.89 -0.40 -8.53
C ALA A 223 -2.83 0.35 -9.87
N VAL A 224 -2.05 -0.17 -10.82
CA VAL A 224 -1.96 0.30 -12.20
C VAL A 224 -2.13 -0.90 -13.12
N ARG A 225 -3.18 -0.88 -13.94
CA ARG A 225 -3.60 -2.04 -14.72
C ARG A 225 -3.76 -1.73 -16.19
N GLY A 226 -3.08 -2.47 -17.06
CA GLY A 226 -3.30 -2.46 -18.50
C GLY A 226 -4.48 -3.36 -18.87
N VAL A 227 -5.30 -2.94 -19.81
CA VAL A 227 -6.53 -3.66 -20.17
C VAL A 227 -6.23 -4.72 -21.22
N SER A 228 -6.33 -5.99 -20.84
CA SER A 228 -5.99 -7.14 -21.68
C SER A 228 -7.19 -7.88 -22.25
N ASP A 229 -8.34 -7.79 -21.61
CA ASP A 229 -9.58 -8.44 -22.06
C ASP A 229 -10.80 -7.72 -21.46
N TYR A 230 -11.99 -8.25 -21.73
CA TYR A 230 -13.25 -7.75 -21.17
C TYR A 230 -13.90 -8.75 -20.23
N GLY A 231 -13.25 -9.84 -19.83
CA GLY A 231 -13.84 -10.82 -18.91
C GLY A 231 -15.12 -11.47 -19.44
N ASP A 232 -15.28 -11.56 -20.76
CA ASP A 232 -16.38 -12.23 -21.43
C ASP A 232 -15.94 -13.58 -22.02
N ALA A 233 -16.82 -14.25 -22.75
CA ALA A 233 -16.53 -15.55 -23.34
C ALA A 233 -15.46 -15.51 -24.45
N ALA A 234 -15.16 -14.32 -25.00
CA ALA A 234 -14.17 -14.13 -26.07
C ALA A 234 -12.77 -13.78 -25.53
N LYS A 235 -12.52 -13.97 -24.23
CA LYS A 235 -11.22 -13.74 -23.59
C LYS A 235 -10.09 -14.47 -24.33
N SER A 236 -9.02 -13.74 -24.64
CA SER A 236 -7.79 -14.25 -25.23
C SER A 236 -6.57 -13.58 -24.61
N ASP A 237 -5.42 -14.26 -24.64
CA ASP A 237 -4.18 -13.74 -24.07
C ASP A 237 -3.40 -12.85 -25.05
N LEU A 238 -3.95 -12.57 -26.23
CA LEU A 238 -3.29 -11.82 -27.31
C LEU A 238 -2.83 -10.42 -26.86
N TRP A 239 -3.62 -9.78 -26.01
CA TRP A 239 -3.34 -8.43 -25.52
C TRP A 239 -2.50 -8.40 -24.25
N HIS A 240 -2.19 -9.54 -23.62
CA HIS A 240 -1.41 -9.58 -22.38
C HIS A 240 -0.09 -8.81 -22.49
N PRO A 241 0.74 -8.99 -23.54
CA PRO A 241 2.02 -8.30 -23.60
C PRO A 241 1.87 -6.80 -23.84
N ALA A 242 1.03 -6.38 -24.80
CA ALA A 242 0.82 -4.96 -25.09
C ALA A 242 0.18 -4.21 -23.91
N ALA A 243 -0.78 -4.82 -23.22
CA ALA A 243 -1.40 -4.25 -22.03
C ALA A 243 -0.40 -4.16 -20.86
N SER A 244 0.42 -5.20 -20.67
CA SER A 244 1.51 -5.20 -19.68
C SER A 244 2.48 -4.05 -19.91
N LEU A 245 2.88 -3.82 -21.16
CA LEU A 245 3.76 -2.72 -21.54
C LEU A 245 3.12 -1.36 -21.31
N ALA A 246 1.84 -1.18 -21.65
CA ALA A 246 1.14 0.07 -21.40
C ALA A 246 1.10 0.41 -19.89
N ALA A 247 0.78 -0.59 -19.05
CA ALA A 247 0.77 -0.44 -17.60
C ALA A 247 2.17 -0.09 -17.05
N ALA A 248 3.18 -0.84 -17.48
CA ALA A 248 4.57 -0.63 -17.09
C ALA A 248 5.06 0.75 -17.50
N ALA A 249 4.77 1.18 -18.73
CA ALA A 249 5.15 2.50 -19.25
C ALA A 249 4.52 3.64 -18.42
N TYR A 250 3.26 3.49 -18.00
CA TYR A 250 2.63 4.42 -17.06
C TYR A 250 3.32 4.41 -15.69
N VAL A 251 3.62 3.23 -15.14
CA VAL A 251 4.36 3.11 -13.87
C VAL A 251 5.71 3.80 -13.96
N ARG A 252 6.45 3.62 -15.06
CA ARG A 252 7.73 4.30 -15.25
C ARG A 252 7.58 5.81 -15.31
N ALA A 253 6.61 6.32 -16.05
CA ALA A 253 6.32 7.76 -16.08
C ALA A 253 5.96 8.31 -14.70
N LEU A 254 5.20 7.53 -13.90
CA LEU A 254 4.87 7.88 -12.53
C LEU A 254 6.13 7.94 -11.66
N LEU A 255 7.00 6.93 -11.74
CA LEU A 255 8.26 6.90 -10.99
C LEU A 255 9.16 8.09 -11.33
N ASP A 256 9.20 8.53 -12.59
CA ASP A 256 10.06 9.66 -12.99
C ASP A 256 9.58 11.03 -12.48
N VAL A 257 8.27 11.22 -12.24
CA VAL A 257 7.73 12.48 -11.68
C VAL A 257 7.72 12.50 -10.15
N LEU A 258 7.83 11.34 -9.51
CA LEU A 258 7.89 11.30 -8.05
C LEU A 258 9.18 11.96 -7.55
N PRO A 259 9.11 12.78 -6.49
CA PRO A 259 10.31 13.30 -5.88
C PRO A 259 11.17 12.12 -5.40
N PRO A 260 12.52 12.29 -5.33
CA PRO A 260 13.37 11.33 -4.66
C PRO A 260 12.75 10.96 -3.33
N SER A 261 12.73 9.66 -3.02
CA SER A 261 12.60 9.22 -1.65
C SER A 261 13.56 10.10 -0.88
N SER A 262 13.07 10.93 0.05
CA SER A 262 13.92 11.32 1.17
C SER A 262 14.59 10.01 1.54
N SER A 263 15.93 9.94 1.44
CA SER A 263 16.65 8.80 1.97
C SER A 263 15.94 8.47 3.28
N PRO A 264 15.79 7.18 3.69
CA PRO A 264 15.66 6.99 5.12
C PRO A 264 16.79 7.86 5.65
N ALA A 265 16.46 8.90 6.42
CA ALA A 265 17.47 9.56 7.17
C ALA A 265 18.26 8.36 7.70
N SER A 266 19.54 8.26 7.36
CA SER A 266 20.46 7.43 8.14
C SER A 266 19.93 7.52 9.54
N THR A 267 19.57 6.41 10.19
CA THR A 267 18.96 6.35 11.52
C THR A 267 19.78 7.18 12.52
N GLN A 268 19.73 8.49 12.35
CA GLN A 268 19.78 9.51 13.32
C GLN A 268 18.38 9.36 13.83
N HIS A 269 18.28 8.60 14.92
CA HIS A 269 17.14 8.66 15.82
C HIS A 269 16.60 10.08 15.75
N ARG A 270 15.48 10.28 15.06
CA ARG A 270 14.66 11.42 15.40
C ARG A 270 14.30 11.10 16.85
N PRO A 271 14.74 11.90 17.83
CA PRO A 271 14.35 11.65 19.20
C PRO A 271 12.83 11.59 19.21
N LEU A 272 12.28 10.51 19.77
CA LEU A 272 10.84 10.37 19.86
C LEU A 272 10.28 11.59 20.58
N SER A 273 9.20 12.15 20.06
CA SER A 273 8.54 13.28 20.70
C SER A 273 7.69 12.80 21.88
N LEU A 274 7.34 13.73 22.78
CA LEU A 274 6.44 13.42 23.89
C LEU A 274 5.10 12.84 23.42
N LEU A 275 4.62 13.25 22.24
CA LEU A 275 3.38 12.73 21.65
C LEU A 275 3.50 11.28 21.16
N ASP A 276 4.69 10.86 20.74
CA ASP A 276 4.92 9.46 20.33
C ASP A 276 4.88 8.54 21.56
N LEU A 277 5.47 8.98 22.67
CA LEU A 277 5.41 8.29 23.96
C LEU A 277 3.95 8.16 24.45
N VAL A 278 3.17 9.25 24.37
CA VAL A 278 1.74 9.23 24.72
C VAL A 278 0.95 8.26 23.84
N THR A 279 1.27 8.18 22.55
CA THR A 279 0.58 7.25 21.63
C THR A 279 0.89 5.79 21.95
N ALA A 280 2.10 5.49 22.45
CA ALA A 280 2.43 4.17 22.96
C ALA A 280 1.67 3.86 24.27
N MET A 281 1.60 4.83 25.19
CA MET A 281 0.85 4.71 26.45
C MET A 281 -0.66 4.48 26.23
N GLU A 282 -1.24 5.03 25.16
CA GLU A 282 -2.65 4.80 24.78
C GLU A 282 -2.98 3.34 24.46
N ARG A 283 -1.99 2.45 24.32
CA ARG A 283 -2.21 1.03 24.07
C ARG A 283 -2.07 0.16 25.33
N VAL A 284 -1.63 0.74 26.44
CA VAL A 284 -1.43 0.06 27.72
C VAL A 284 -2.74 0.06 28.51
N SER A 285 -3.22 -1.12 28.89
CA SER A 285 -4.54 -1.32 29.51
C SER A 285 -4.66 -0.60 30.85
N SER A 286 -3.63 -0.69 31.71
CA SER A 286 -3.57 -0.01 33.02
C SER A 286 -3.50 1.52 32.93
N LEU A 287 -3.45 2.09 31.73
CA LEU A 287 -3.44 3.54 31.49
C LEU A 287 -4.76 4.07 30.89
N GLN A 288 -5.72 3.20 30.59
CA GLN A 288 -6.94 3.58 29.86
C GLN A 288 -8.00 4.24 30.74
N THR A 289 -8.18 3.76 31.97
CA THR A 289 -9.22 4.26 32.90
C THR A 289 -8.63 5.22 33.95
N PRO A 290 -9.42 6.18 34.47
CA PRO A 290 -8.97 7.03 35.58
C PRO A 290 -8.55 6.25 36.82
N GLN A 291 -9.28 5.17 37.16
CA GLN A 291 -9.01 4.35 38.34
C GLN A 291 -7.66 3.61 38.22
N ASP A 292 -7.39 3.00 37.06
CA ASP A 292 -6.13 2.28 36.85
C ASP A 292 -4.94 3.24 36.82
N ARG A 293 -5.11 4.44 36.24
CA ARG A 293 -4.10 5.49 36.26
C ARG A 293 -3.81 6.01 37.66
N ASP A 294 -4.84 6.21 38.48
CA ASP A 294 -4.66 6.65 39.87
C ASP A 294 -3.88 5.60 40.68
N GLU A 295 -4.08 4.31 40.40
CA GLU A 295 -3.29 3.22 40.98
C GLU A 295 -1.84 3.24 40.49
N VAL A 296 -1.61 3.43 39.19
CA VAL A 296 -0.25 3.60 38.64
C VAL A 296 0.47 4.78 39.29
N LEU A 297 -0.21 5.93 39.45
CA LEU A 297 0.35 7.10 40.12
C LEU A 297 0.71 6.82 41.57
N ARG A 298 -0.17 6.12 42.30
CA ARG A 298 0.08 5.71 43.70
C ARG A 298 1.29 4.78 43.82
N LEU A 299 1.47 3.89 42.87
CA LEU A 299 2.61 2.95 42.83
C LEU A 299 3.93 3.63 42.45
N LEU A 300 3.87 4.66 41.59
CA LEU A 300 5.03 5.50 41.28
C LEU A 300 5.48 6.35 42.47
N GLY A 301 4.53 6.78 43.30
CA GLY A 301 4.80 7.59 44.49
C GLY A 301 5.42 8.96 44.18
N PRO A 302 5.87 9.70 45.20
CA PRO A 302 6.62 10.94 45.02
C PRO A 302 7.98 10.68 44.34
N PRO A 303 8.40 11.48 43.34
CA PRO A 303 7.90 12.83 43.02
C PRO A 303 6.81 12.90 41.94
N VAL A 304 6.43 11.78 41.32
CA VAL A 304 5.51 11.77 40.16
C VAL A 304 4.05 11.94 40.58
N GLU A 305 3.60 11.17 41.59
CA GLU A 305 2.20 11.14 42.03
C GLU A 305 1.63 12.53 42.37
N GLY A 306 2.45 13.38 43.00
CA GLY A 306 2.04 14.72 43.46
C GLY A 306 2.02 15.80 42.38
N LEU A 307 2.56 15.53 41.19
CA LEU A 307 2.70 16.51 40.11
C LEU A 307 1.79 16.25 38.90
N VAL A 308 1.33 15.01 38.72
CA VAL A 308 0.39 14.65 37.66
C VAL A 308 -1.04 14.98 38.09
N LYS A 309 -1.74 15.82 37.31
CA LYS A 309 -3.14 16.14 37.57
C LYS A 309 -4.03 14.93 37.29
N ARG A 310 -4.97 14.65 38.18
CA ARG A 310 -5.97 13.58 38.04
C ARG A 310 -7.09 14.00 37.09
N ASP A 311 -6.75 14.08 35.80
CA ASP A 311 -7.68 14.44 34.73
C ASP A 311 -8.52 13.24 34.27
N THR A 312 -9.80 13.48 33.99
CA THR A 312 -10.75 12.47 33.48
C THR A 312 -10.54 12.15 32.00
N ARG A 313 -9.90 13.05 31.23
CA ARG A 313 -9.60 12.85 29.80
C ARG A 313 -8.32 12.03 29.63
N THR A 314 -8.44 10.84 29.03
CA THR A 314 -7.35 9.87 28.86
C THR A 314 -6.09 10.49 28.24
N ARG A 315 -6.16 11.13 27.07
CA ARG A 315 -4.96 11.63 26.38
C ARG A 315 -4.22 12.77 27.11
N HIS A 316 -4.94 13.70 27.76
CA HIS A 316 -4.30 14.78 28.52
C HIS A 316 -3.63 14.28 29.80
N ALA A 317 -4.26 13.32 30.49
CA ALA A 317 -3.67 12.68 31.66
C ALA A 317 -2.37 11.94 31.29
N LEU A 318 -2.35 11.22 30.15
CA LEU A 318 -1.16 10.54 29.66
C LEU A 318 -0.06 11.52 29.25
N LEU A 319 -0.41 12.64 28.61
CA LEU A 319 0.54 13.70 28.29
C LEU A 319 1.18 14.28 29.56
N SER A 320 0.38 14.54 30.60
CA SER A 320 0.87 15.02 31.88
C SER A 320 1.79 13.99 32.55
N LEU A 321 1.40 12.72 32.57
CA LEU A 321 2.19 11.63 33.13
C LEU A 321 3.53 11.47 32.41
N ALA A 322 3.49 11.36 31.08
CA ALA A 322 4.67 11.29 30.22
C ALA A 322 5.63 12.46 30.45
N SER A 323 5.07 13.68 30.50
CA SER A 323 5.85 14.90 30.71
C SER A 323 6.53 14.90 32.07
N VAL A 324 5.82 14.54 33.14
CA VAL A 324 6.37 14.53 34.50
C VAL A 324 7.41 13.42 34.64
N CYS A 325 7.12 12.19 34.20
CA CYS A 325 8.09 11.10 34.20
C CYS A 325 9.36 11.44 33.41
N GLY A 326 9.22 12.18 32.30
CA GLY A 326 10.34 12.65 31.49
C GLY A 326 11.21 13.74 32.15
N THR A 327 10.74 14.39 33.21
CA THR A 327 11.57 15.36 33.97
C THR A 327 12.53 14.72 34.96
N TYR A 328 12.32 13.44 35.30
CA TYR A 328 13.12 12.72 36.29
C TYR A 328 14.02 11.68 35.61
N PRO A 329 15.29 11.53 36.04
CA PRO A 329 16.22 10.56 35.42
C PRO A 329 15.72 9.12 35.38
N THR A 330 14.93 8.70 36.38
CA THR A 330 14.36 7.34 36.46
C THR A 330 12.87 7.29 36.17
N GLY A 331 12.18 8.44 36.01
CA GLY A 331 10.72 8.47 36.07
C GLY A 331 10.01 7.66 34.98
N LEU A 332 10.60 7.55 33.79
CA LEU A 332 10.08 6.67 32.73
C LEU A 332 10.42 5.19 32.96
N ALA A 333 11.57 4.88 33.55
CA ALA A 333 11.93 3.52 33.93
C ALA A 333 11.03 3.01 35.08
N ASP A 334 10.80 3.85 36.07
CA ASP A 334 9.90 3.58 37.21
C ASP A 334 8.46 3.34 36.72
N LEU A 335 8.01 4.12 35.73
CA LEU A 335 6.72 3.89 35.06
C LEU A 335 6.66 2.51 34.40
N LEU A 336 7.70 2.12 33.67
CA LEU A 336 7.74 0.82 33.01
C LEU A 336 7.69 -0.33 34.02
N GLU A 337 8.46 -0.24 35.11
CA GLU A 337 8.48 -1.25 36.18
C GLU A 337 7.10 -1.41 36.85
N VAL A 338 6.41 -0.31 37.13
CA VAL A 338 5.05 -0.34 37.69
C VAL A 338 4.08 -1.01 36.72
N LEU A 339 4.17 -0.69 35.43
CA LEU A 339 3.30 -1.28 34.41
C LEU A 339 3.57 -2.77 34.19
N GLU A 340 4.83 -3.20 34.20
CA GLU A 340 5.21 -4.62 34.13
C GLU A 340 4.64 -5.43 35.30
N ARG A 341 4.60 -4.84 36.50
CA ARG A 341 3.97 -5.46 37.68
C ARG A 341 2.45 -5.60 37.55
N LEU A 342 1.79 -4.71 36.80
CA LEU A 342 0.33 -4.70 36.65
C LEU A 342 -0.16 -5.55 35.46
N GLU A 343 0.54 -5.55 34.33
CA GLU A 343 0.10 -6.27 33.11
C GLU A 343 0.89 -7.56 32.81
N GLY A 344 2.04 -7.75 33.47
CA GLY A 344 2.96 -8.85 33.19
C GLY A 344 3.96 -8.53 32.07
N PRO A 345 5.18 -9.08 32.14
CA PRO A 345 6.31 -8.68 31.27
C PRO A 345 6.13 -9.08 29.79
N ASP A 346 5.26 -10.03 29.48
CA ASP A 346 5.04 -10.50 28.10
C ASP A 346 4.05 -9.62 27.29
N SER A 347 3.48 -8.59 27.91
CA SER A 347 2.52 -7.66 27.28
C SER A 347 3.13 -6.99 26.03
N SER A 348 2.55 -7.24 24.87
CA SER A 348 2.99 -6.63 23.60
C SER A 348 2.90 -5.09 23.61
N PRO A 349 1.87 -4.46 24.20
CA PRO A 349 1.85 -3.01 24.44
C PRO A 349 3.01 -2.50 25.30
N LEU A 350 3.42 -3.23 26.34
CA LEU A 350 4.53 -2.83 27.20
C LEU A 350 5.87 -2.87 26.47
N ARG A 351 6.12 -3.89 25.66
CA ARG A 351 7.34 -3.94 24.82
C ARG A 351 7.44 -2.76 23.88
N ALA A 352 6.34 -2.39 23.23
CA ALA A 352 6.30 -1.21 22.36
C ALA A 352 6.52 0.11 23.13
N LEU A 353 6.03 0.20 24.37
CA LEU A 353 6.28 1.35 25.24
C LEU A 353 7.74 1.40 25.73
N ALA A 354 8.33 0.26 26.09
CA ALA A 354 9.73 0.15 26.49
C ALA A 354 10.66 0.63 25.37
N GLU A 355 10.42 0.15 24.15
CA GLU A 355 11.12 0.62 22.95
C GLU A 355 10.92 2.14 22.75
N ALA A 356 9.72 2.67 23.00
CA ALA A 356 9.48 4.11 22.89
C ALA A 356 10.22 4.93 23.97
N ILE A 357 10.36 4.40 25.19
CA ILE A 357 11.08 5.06 26.29
C ILE A 357 12.59 5.09 26.01
N GLU A 358 13.18 4.00 25.54
CA GLU A 358 14.62 3.93 25.21
C GLU A 358 15.03 4.96 24.15
N HIS A 359 14.10 5.30 23.25
CA HIS A 359 14.33 6.21 22.13
C HIS A 359 13.79 7.63 22.36
N TYR A 360 13.14 7.88 23.50
CA TYR A 360 12.70 9.20 23.92
C TYR A 360 13.88 10.00 24.48
N ARG A 361 14.18 11.15 23.87
CA ARG A 361 15.08 12.15 24.47
C ARG A 361 14.29 13.43 24.67
N PRO A 362 14.21 13.96 25.91
CA PRO A 362 13.47 15.18 26.24
C PRO A 362 14.01 16.42 25.54
#